data_AF-A0A9D2E6N2-F1
#
_entry.id   AF-A0A9D2E6N2-F1
#
_cell.length_a   1.000
_cell.length_b   1.000
_cell.length_c   1.000
_cell.angle_alpha   90.00
_cell.angle_beta   90.00
_cell.angle_gamma   90.00
#
_symmetry.space_group_name_H-M   'P 1'
#
loop_
_entity.id
_entity.type
_entity.pdbx_description
1 polymer ?
#
loop_
_entity_poly.entity_id
_entity_poly.type
_entity_poly.pdbx_seq_one_letter_code
_entity_poly.pdbx_strand_id
1 'polypeptide(L)'
;MGKKRAAAAVLAVVFALALAGCAAKPVPVDPTPYLSVEFSGMSGEGTAAWSFDSEGFAAACGEDVKDAAGLAACVDGSLDKAEGLSNGDTVTFRWNCDADTAQQEHNAVLAPEDATFTVEGLDEWVTALDQIGQADWDTLAAAGEDALRQREGDAITGAECLGGYMLVRQDFSSEMVDVHNMLYAAYKVEAKLPDSSSLTYYAGVGFGDLVLHGDGSVEVTGDYGFMAYGNIDVKAGGDYYNFTGFETLEDMNTECIDGYQGMYSVESNATEAAA
;
A
#
# COMPACT_ATOMS: atom_id res chain seq x y z
N MET A 1 36.07 36.38 -94.03
CA MET A 1 36.40 35.13 -94.76
C MET A 1 35.84 33.95 -93.99
N GLY A 2 35.19 33.01 -94.69
CA GLY A 2 35.14 31.60 -94.28
C GLY A 2 34.16 31.18 -93.17
N LYS A 3 32.95 30.78 -93.58
CA LYS A 3 32.08 29.85 -92.84
C LYS A 3 32.84 28.56 -92.49
N LYS A 4 32.59 27.99 -91.30
CA LYS A 4 32.19 26.56 -91.20
C LYS A 4 31.15 26.39 -90.10
N ARG A 5 30.05 25.77 -90.51
CA ARG A 5 28.91 25.32 -89.73
C ARG A 5 29.22 23.94 -89.14
N ALA A 6 28.73 23.66 -87.95
CA ALA A 6 28.25 22.34 -87.57
C ALA A 6 27.06 22.52 -86.61
N ALA A 7 25.89 22.08 -87.07
CA ALA A 7 24.69 21.79 -86.27
C ALA A 7 24.89 20.40 -85.62
N ALA A 8 24.14 19.87 -84.65
CA ALA A 8 22.92 20.20 -83.93
C ALA A 8 22.89 19.29 -82.69
N ALA A 9 22.16 19.66 -81.63
CA ALA A 9 21.17 18.78 -80.97
C ALA A 9 20.59 19.51 -79.76
N VAL A 10 19.28 19.73 -79.82
CA VAL A 10 18.42 20.25 -78.76
C VAL A 10 18.20 19.11 -77.75
N LEU A 11 18.40 19.38 -76.46
CA LEU A 11 17.70 18.67 -75.39
C LEU A 11 17.03 19.72 -74.50
N ALA A 12 15.73 19.86 -74.68
CA ALA A 12 14.88 20.67 -73.82
C ALA A 12 14.72 19.94 -72.49
N VAL A 13 15.40 20.41 -71.45
CA VAL A 13 15.07 20.04 -70.07
C VAL A 13 14.05 21.05 -69.58
N VAL A 14 12.81 20.57 -69.44
CA VAL A 14 11.72 21.28 -68.79
C VAL A 14 12.14 21.56 -67.35
N PHE A 15 12.21 22.84 -67.00
CA PHE A 15 12.33 23.32 -65.63
C PHE A 15 11.03 22.93 -64.90
N ALA A 16 11.03 21.78 -64.22
CA ALA A 16 10.00 21.49 -63.23
C ALA A 16 10.24 22.47 -62.07
N LEU A 17 9.36 23.46 -61.94
CA LEU A 17 9.25 24.25 -60.73
C LEU A 17 9.08 23.27 -59.57
N ALA A 18 10.07 23.19 -58.69
CA ALA A 18 9.87 22.66 -57.36
C ALA A 18 8.81 23.56 -56.70
N LEU A 19 7.58 23.09 -56.66
CA LEU A 19 6.57 23.62 -55.77
C LEU A 19 7.13 23.44 -54.36
N ALA A 20 7.62 24.54 -53.78
CA ALA A 20 7.78 24.66 -52.34
C ALA A 20 6.37 24.60 -51.75
N GLY A 21 5.84 23.38 -51.60
CA GLY A 21 4.75 23.13 -50.68
C GLY A 21 5.29 23.48 -49.31
N CYS A 22 4.67 24.45 -48.64
CA CYS A 22 4.86 24.67 -47.22
C CYS A 22 4.51 23.34 -46.53
N ALA A 23 5.50 22.49 -46.27
CA ALA A 23 5.32 21.39 -45.34
C ALA A 23 4.93 22.07 -44.02
N ALA A 24 3.72 21.77 -43.53
CA ALA A 24 3.30 22.21 -42.22
C ALA A 24 4.37 21.78 -41.22
N LYS A 25 4.74 22.68 -40.31
CA LYS A 25 5.77 22.35 -39.31
C LYS A 25 5.22 21.20 -38.45
N PRO A 26 6.05 20.20 -38.10
CA PRO A 26 5.64 19.14 -37.17
C PRO A 26 5.05 19.70 -35.88
N VAL A 27 3.99 19.05 -35.39
CA VAL A 27 3.21 19.50 -34.23
C VAL A 27 3.83 18.93 -32.95
N PRO A 28 4.23 19.76 -31.97
CA PRO A 28 4.63 19.25 -30.66
C PRO A 28 3.45 18.59 -29.96
N VAL A 29 3.65 17.36 -29.47
CA VAL A 29 2.65 16.60 -28.72
C VAL A 29 3.28 16.11 -27.42
N ASP A 30 2.56 16.28 -26.31
CA ASP A 30 3.02 15.84 -24.99
C ASP A 30 2.27 14.56 -24.56
N PRO A 31 2.95 13.40 -24.48
CA PRO A 31 2.35 12.16 -24.02
C PRO A 31 2.22 12.07 -22.49
N THR A 32 2.87 12.95 -21.72
CA THR A 32 2.95 12.86 -20.25
C THR A 32 1.59 12.80 -19.54
N PRO A 33 0.55 13.54 -19.95
CA PRO A 33 -0.77 13.46 -19.31
C PRO A 33 -1.46 12.10 -19.41
N TYR A 34 -0.96 11.20 -20.27
CA TYR A 34 -1.52 9.88 -20.53
C TYR A 34 -0.68 8.75 -19.93
N LEU A 35 0.41 9.09 -19.22
CA LEU A 35 1.19 8.17 -18.42
C LEU A 35 0.55 8.01 -17.03
N SER A 36 0.29 6.77 -16.65
CA SER A 36 -0.09 6.40 -15.29
C SER A 36 1.00 5.55 -14.67
N VAL A 37 1.39 5.84 -13.43
CA VAL A 37 2.28 5.03 -12.61
C VAL A 37 1.55 4.67 -11.33
N GLU A 38 1.50 3.39 -11.02
CA GLU A 38 0.81 2.83 -9.85
C GLU A 38 1.81 2.09 -8.98
N PHE A 39 1.68 2.27 -7.66
CA PHE A 39 2.49 1.62 -6.64
C PHE A 39 1.63 0.62 -5.86
N SER A 40 2.18 -0.54 -5.51
CA SER A 40 1.46 -1.55 -4.72
C SER A 40 2.39 -2.45 -3.91
N GLY A 41 1.86 -3.09 -2.87
CA GLY A 41 2.58 -3.99 -1.97
C GLY A 41 3.06 -3.31 -0.69
N MET A 42 3.88 -4.03 0.08
CA MET A 42 4.43 -3.56 1.37
C MET A 42 5.61 -2.62 1.17
N SER A 43 5.68 -1.53 1.94
CA SER A 43 6.83 -0.64 2.00
C SER A 43 8.11 -1.41 2.36
N GLY A 44 9.13 -1.30 1.50
CA GLY A 44 10.36 -2.11 1.54
C GLY A 44 10.39 -3.21 0.47
N GLU A 45 9.23 -3.72 0.06
CA GLU A 45 9.04 -4.75 -0.96
C GLU A 45 8.12 -4.27 -2.11
N GLY A 46 7.75 -2.99 -2.11
CA GLY A 46 6.76 -2.43 -3.01
C GLY A 46 7.18 -2.49 -4.47
N THR A 47 6.18 -2.48 -5.34
CA THR A 47 6.36 -2.54 -6.79
C THR A 47 5.75 -1.34 -7.49
N ALA A 48 6.26 -1.02 -8.68
CA ALA A 48 5.71 0.01 -9.54
C ALA A 48 5.38 -0.57 -10.91
N ALA A 49 4.19 -0.24 -11.40
CA ALA A 49 3.77 -0.53 -12.77
C ALA A 49 3.42 0.78 -13.47
N TRP A 50 3.62 0.81 -14.78
CA TRP A 50 3.20 1.94 -15.60
C TRP A 50 2.28 1.47 -16.72
N SER A 51 1.40 2.37 -17.15
CA SER A 51 0.55 2.18 -18.32
C SER A 51 0.44 3.49 -19.09
N PHE A 52 0.07 3.37 -20.36
CA PHE A 52 -0.11 4.51 -21.26
C PHE A 52 -1.49 4.44 -21.91
N ASP A 53 -2.27 5.50 -21.75
CA ASP A 53 -3.57 5.64 -22.41
C ASP A 53 -3.39 6.07 -23.87
N SER A 54 -3.07 5.09 -24.73
CA SER A 54 -2.87 5.31 -26.16
C SER A 54 -4.12 5.83 -26.86
N GLU A 55 -5.31 5.44 -26.40
CA GLU A 55 -6.58 5.85 -27.00
C GLU A 55 -6.88 7.32 -26.67
N GLY A 56 -6.76 7.70 -25.39
CA GLY A 56 -6.92 9.08 -24.94
C GLY A 56 -5.89 10.02 -25.55
N PHE A 57 -4.63 9.58 -25.64
CA PHE A 57 -3.56 10.33 -26.30
C PHE A 57 -3.88 10.57 -27.78
N ALA A 58 -4.25 9.51 -28.51
CA ALA A 58 -4.61 9.62 -29.92
C ALA A 58 -5.84 10.52 -30.13
N ALA A 59 -6.84 10.43 -29.26
CA ALA A 59 -8.05 11.25 -29.33
C ALA A 59 -7.79 12.74 -29.08
N ALA A 60 -6.75 13.08 -28.31
CA ALA A 60 -6.37 14.46 -28.02
C ALA A 60 -5.46 15.09 -29.08
N CYS A 61 -4.91 14.30 -30.00
CA CYS A 61 -4.13 14.80 -31.11
C CYS A 61 -4.98 15.70 -32.02
N GLY A 62 -4.44 16.86 -32.40
CA GLY A 62 -5.10 17.79 -33.33
C GLY A 62 -5.15 17.26 -34.76
N GLU A 63 -6.01 17.87 -35.60
CA GLU A 63 -6.21 17.47 -37.01
C GLU A 63 -4.94 17.56 -37.87
N ASP A 64 -3.93 18.31 -37.41
CA ASP A 64 -2.63 18.47 -38.08
C ASP A 64 -1.67 17.28 -37.83
N VAL A 65 -1.98 16.39 -36.88
CA VAL A 65 -1.27 15.12 -36.66
C VAL A 65 -1.82 14.06 -37.61
N LYS A 66 -0.92 13.35 -38.30
CA LYS A 66 -1.30 12.26 -39.20
C LYS A 66 -1.31 10.95 -38.43
N ASP A 67 -2.39 10.19 -38.57
CA ASP A 67 -2.54 8.87 -37.95
C ASP A 67 -2.18 8.88 -36.46
N ALA A 68 -3.02 9.52 -35.65
CA ALA A 68 -2.80 9.66 -34.22
C ALA A 68 -2.68 8.31 -33.49
N ALA A 69 -3.31 7.25 -34.00
CA ALA A 69 -3.17 5.90 -33.46
C ALA A 69 -1.75 5.33 -33.73
N GLY A 70 -1.22 5.53 -34.93
CA GLY A 70 0.17 5.21 -35.25
C GLY A 70 1.17 6.03 -34.43
N LEU A 71 0.89 7.32 -34.19
CA LEU A 71 1.71 8.15 -33.30
C LEU A 71 1.73 7.60 -31.86
N ALA A 72 0.61 7.11 -31.35
CA ALA A 72 0.54 6.52 -30.01
C ALA A 72 1.45 5.28 -29.89
N ALA A 73 1.61 4.50 -30.96
CA ALA A 73 2.53 3.37 -31.00
C ALA A 73 4.02 3.77 -31.01
N CYS A 74 4.34 5.05 -31.24
CA CYS A 74 5.69 5.58 -31.11
C CYS A 74 6.04 5.95 -29.66
N VAL A 75 5.08 5.88 -28.72
CA VAL A 75 5.30 6.21 -27.31
C VAL A 75 5.71 4.96 -26.55
N ASP A 76 6.87 5.00 -25.92
CA ASP A 76 7.41 3.92 -25.10
C ASP A 76 8.29 4.49 -23.98
N GLY A 77 8.62 3.68 -22.99
CA GLY A 77 9.51 4.07 -21.90
C GLY A 77 9.67 2.98 -20.84
N SER A 78 10.33 3.32 -19.75
CA SER A 78 10.58 2.39 -18.65
C SER A 78 10.82 3.13 -17.34
N LEU A 79 10.47 2.47 -16.23
CA LEU A 79 10.83 2.93 -14.88
C LEU A 79 12.29 2.57 -14.59
N ASP A 80 13.00 3.45 -13.90
CA ASP A 80 14.39 3.19 -13.47
C ASP A 80 14.48 2.18 -12.30
N LYS A 81 13.42 2.06 -11.51
CA LYS A 81 13.22 1.05 -10.46
C LYS A 81 11.74 0.64 -10.44
N ALA A 82 11.47 -0.65 -10.27
CA ALA A 82 10.11 -1.19 -10.28
C ALA A 82 9.80 -2.12 -9.09
N GLU A 83 10.77 -2.43 -8.24
CA GLU A 83 10.62 -3.38 -7.12
C GLU A 83 11.47 -2.91 -5.92
N GLY A 84 11.17 -3.43 -4.73
CA GLY A 84 11.87 -3.08 -3.48
C GLY A 84 11.69 -1.61 -3.10
N LEU A 85 10.50 -1.07 -3.34
CA LEU A 85 10.14 0.32 -3.09
C LEU A 85 9.59 0.51 -1.67
N SER A 86 9.88 1.67 -1.08
CA SER A 86 9.30 2.13 0.18
C SER A 86 8.55 3.44 0.00
N ASN A 87 7.57 3.73 0.86
CA ASN A 87 6.96 5.06 0.91
C ASN A 87 8.05 6.13 1.08
N GLY A 88 8.00 7.18 0.26
CA GLY A 88 9.01 8.24 0.20
C GLY A 88 10.17 7.98 -0.77
N ASP A 89 10.29 6.79 -1.37
CA ASP A 89 11.22 6.56 -2.48
C ASP A 89 10.86 7.46 -3.69
N THR A 90 11.85 7.70 -4.56
CA THR A 90 11.64 8.39 -5.84
C THR A 90 11.82 7.41 -6.99
N VAL A 91 10.87 7.41 -7.92
CA VAL A 91 10.90 6.59 -9.16
C VAL A 91 10.80 7.51 -10.37
N THR A 92 11.63 7.27 -11.39
CA THR A 92 11.67 8.06 -12.62
C THR A 92 11.25 7.22 -13.82
N PHE A 93 10.22 7.67 -14.53
CA PHE A 93 9.87 7.16 -15.84
C PHE A 93 10.72 7.84 -16.93
N ARG A 94 11.45 7.03 -17.70
CA ARG A 94 12.29 7.49 -18.80
C ARG A 94 11.63 7.18 -20.13
N TRP A 95 11.40 8.22 -20.92
CA TRP A 95 10.80 8.06 -22.25
C TRP A 95 11.80 7.48 -23.25
N ASN A 96 11.30 6.60 -24.11
CA ASN A 96 12.04 5.98 -25.20
C ASN A 96 11.20 6.04 -26.49
N CYS A 97 10.61 7.20 -26.77
CA CYS A 97 9.74 7.38 -27.93
C CYS A 97 10.51 7.25 -29.26
N ASP A 98 9.84 6.71 -30.29
CA ASP A 98 10.33 6.75 -31.69
C ASP A 98 10.06 8.13 -32.30
N ALA A 99 10.94 9.09 -31.94
CA ALA A 99 10.84 10.47 -32.41
C ALA A 99 10.99 10.60 -33.94
N ASP A 100 11.75 9.70 -34.57
CA ASP A 100 11.96 9.73 -36.02
C ASP A 100 10.68 9.36 -36.77
N THR A 101 10.03 8.26 -36.39
CA THR A 101 8.75 7.84 -36.98
C THR A 101 7.65 8.86 -36.68
N ALA A 102 7.58 9.38 -35.44
CA ALA A 102 6.65 10.44 -35.07
C ALA A 102 6.76 11.67 -36.00
N GLN A 103 8.00 12.10 -36.31
CA GLN A 103 8.21 13.27 -37.16
C GLN A 103 7.96 12.98 -38.65
N GLN A 104 8.46 11.85 -39.15
CA GLN A 104 8.45 11.55 -40.59
C GLN A 104 7.09 11.04 -41.09
N GLU A 105 6.40 10.24 -40.28
CA GLU A 105 5.18 9.55 -40.68
C GLU A 105 3.93 10.25 -40.10
N HIS A 106 4.03 10.75 -38.87
CA HIS A 106 2.88 11.29 -38.13
C HIS A 106 2.82 12.82 -38.05
N ASN A 107 3.81 13.53 -38.62
CA ASN A 107 3.90 15.00 -38.56
C ASN A 107 3.90 15.56 -37.12
N ALA A 108 4.50 14.83 -36.18
CA ALA A 108 4.53 15.18 -34.76
C ALA A 108 5.96 15.26 -34.19
N VAL A 109 6.15 16.01 -33.11
CA VAL A 109 7.40 16.01 -32.33
C VAL A 109 7.10 15.41 -30.97
N LEU A 110 7.69 14.24 -30.70
CA LEU A 110 7.70 13.59 -29.38
C LEU A 110 9.05 13.85 -28.72
N ALA A 111 9.09 14.78 -27.79
CA ALA A 111 10.27 15.07 -26.98
C ALA A 111 9.85 15.38 -25.52
N PRO A 112 9.17 14.43 -24.85
CA PRO A 112 8.81 14.61 -23.45
C PRO A 112 10.05 14.63 -22.54
N GLU A 113 9.92 15.29 -21.40
CA GLU A 113 10.90 15.20 -20.32
C GLU A 113 10.57 14.00 -19.43
N ASP A 114 11.60 13.39 -18.82
CA ASP A 114 11.42 12.30 -17.87
C ASP A 114 10.51 12.72 -16.70
N ALA A 115 9.61 11.84 -16.30
CA ALA A 115 8.64 12.09 -15.23
C ALA A 115 9.10 11.46 -13.91
N THR A 116 9.10 12.23 -12.82
CA THR A 116 9.52 11.77 -11.49
C THR A 116 8.32 11.69 -10.55
N PHE A 117 8.21 10.58 -9.84
CA PHE A 117 7.13 10.27 -8.91
C PHE A 117 7.71 9.99 -7.52
N THR A 118 6.98 10.40 -6.48
CA THR A 118 7.24 9.95 -5.10
C THR A 118 6.34 8.74 -4.83
N VAL A 119 6.92 7.68 -4.29
CA VAL A 119 6.19 6.47 -3.91
C VAL A 119 5.36 6.78 -2.67
N GLU A 120 4.05 6.62 -2.78
CA GLU A 120 3.10 6.81 -1.69
C GLU A 120 2.00 5.73 -1.80
N GLY A 121 1.35 5.43 -0.67
CA GLY A 121 0.22 4.51 -0.63
C GLY A 121 0.58 3.03 -0.64
N LEU A 122 1.86 2.68 -0.43
CA LEU A 122 2.23 1.29 -0.11
C LEU A 122 1.76 0.95 1.31
N ASP A 123 1.41 -0.32 1.51
CA ASP A 123 1.02 -0.86 2.81
C ASP A 123 2.22 -0.86 3.77
N GLU A 124 1.96 -0.68 5.07
CA GLU A 124 2.96 -0.68 6.12
C GLU A 124 2.55 -1.57 7.29
N TRP A 125 3.50 -2.07 8.07
CA TRP A 125 3.15 -2.72 9.33
C TRP A 125 2.75 -1.65 10.35
N VAL A 126 1.67 -1.90 11.10
CA VAL A 126 1.36 -1.07 12.28
C VAL A 126 2.49 -1.19 13.29
N THR A 127 3.03 -0.06 13.74
CA THR A 127 4.13 0.02 14.69
C THR A 127 3.80 0.81 15.95
N ALA A 128 2.71 1.57 15.94
CA ALA A 128 2.24 2.37 17.06
C ALA A 128 0.72 2.35 17.19
N LEU A 129 0.23 2.54 18.41
CA LEU A 129 -1.21 2.48 18.72
C LEU A 129 -1.99 3.64 18.06
N ASP A 130 -1.34 4.78 17.82
CA ASP A 130 -1.96 5.98 17.22
C ASP A 130 -2.14 5.90 15.70
N GLN A 131 -1.53 4.89 15.04
CA GLN A 131 -1.76 4.58 13.63
C GLN A 131 -3.10 3.87 13.42
N ILE A 132 -3.66 3.26 14.46
CA ILE A 132 -4.95 2.58 14.38
C ILE A 132 -6.05 3.63 14.55
N GLY A 133 -6.83 3.86 13.48
CA GLY A 133 -7.96 4.78 13.51
C GLY A 133 -9.06 4.29 14.47
N GLN A 134 -9.86 5.21 15.00
CA GLN A 134 -10.93 4.88 15.98
C GLN A 134 -11.90 3.80 15.46
N ALA A 135 -12.25 3.83 14.17
CA ALA A 135 -13.17 2.86 13.59
C ALA A 135 -12.58 1.43 13.58
N ASP A 136 -11.29 1.30 13.29
CA ASP A 136 -10.60 0.01 13.31
C ASP A 136 -10.38 -0.46 14.75
N TRP A 137 -10.07 0.47 15.66
CA TRP A 137 -10.03 0.22 17.09
C TRP A 137 -11.37 -0.31 17.63
N ASP A 138 -12.50 0.29 17.25
CA ASP A 138 -13.83 -0.15 17.66
C ASP A 138 -14.13 -1.56 17.13
N THR A 139 -13.74 -1.84 15.88
CA THR A 139 -13.83 -3.18 15.28
C THR A 139 -13.01 -4.21 16.05
N LEU A 140 -11.74 -3.92 16.34
CA LEU A 140 -10.84 -4.79 17.09
C LEU A 140 -11.33 -5.01 18.52
N ALA A 141 -11.80 -3.96 19.18
CA ALA A 141 -12.34 -4.03 20.52
C ALA A 141 -13.59 -4.92 20.57
N ALA A 142 -14.52 -4.78 19.61
CA ALA A 142 -15.69 -5.64 19.49
C ALA A 142 -15.29 -7.10 19.21
N ALA A 143 -14.32 -7.32 18.32
CA ALA A 143 -13.82 -8.65 18.01
C ALA A 143 -13.21 -9.34 19.23
N GLY A 144 -12.48 -8.61 20.08
CA GLY A 144 -11.94 -9.18 21.30
C GLY A 144 -13.01 -9.49 22.35
N GLU A 145 -14.07 -8.68 22.46
CA GLU A 145 -15.22 -9.05 23.30
C GLU A 145 -15.91 -10.33 22.80
N ASP A 146 -16.05 -10.49 21.49
CA ASP A 146 -16.64 -11.69 20.89
C ASP A 146 -15.77 -12.92 21.13
N ALA A 147 -14.44 -12.79 21.06
CA ALA A 147 -13.50 -13.86 21.42
C ALA A 147 -13.64 -14.28 22.89
N LEU A 148 -13.76 -13.30 23.81
CA LEU A 148 -14.01 -13.57 25.24
C LEU A 148 -15.31 -14.34 25.45
N ARG A 149 -16.41 -13.92 24.79
CA ARG A 149 -17.71 -14.61 24.87
C ARG A 149 -17.66 -15.99 24.22
N GLN A 150 -16.91 -16.18 23.14
CA GLN A 150 -16.72 -17.50 22.54
C GLN A 150 -15.97 -18.44 23.49
N ARG A 151 -15.00 -17.91 24.24
CA ARG A 151 -14.17 -18.68 25.17
C ARG A 151 -14.93 -19.09 26.43
N GLU A 152 -15.58 -18.12 27.08
CA GLU A 152 -16.17 -18.29 28.43
C GLU A 152 -17.70 -18.38 28.43
N GLY A 153 -18.34 -18.21 27.26
CA GLY A 153 -19.78 -18.35 27.06
C GLY A 153 -20.60 -17.27 27.78
N ASP A 154 -21.82 -17.66 28.18
CA ASP A 154 -22.79 -16.78 28.84
C ASP A 154 -22.35 -16.32 30.26
N ALA A 155 -21.20 -16.79 30.75
CA ALA A 155 -20.63 -16.30 31.99
C ALA A 155 -20.22 -14.83 31.88
N ILE A 156 -19.79 -14.37 30.70
CA ILE A 156 -19.37 -12.98 30.49
C ILE A 156 -20.59 -12.06 30.49
N THR A 157 -20.62 -11.15 31.44
CA THR A 157 -21.70 -10.16 31.61
C THR A 157 -21.29 -8.75 31.20
N GLY A 158 -19.98 -8.48 31.10
CA GLY A 158 -19.42 -7.22 30.60
C GLY A 158 -17.93 -7.37 30.30
N ALA A 159 -17.45 -6.59 29.35
CA ALA A 159 -16.03 -6.47 29.04
C ALA A 159 -15.77 -5.01 28.66
N GLU A 160 -14.90 -4.33 29.40
CA GLU A 160 -14.49 -2.95 29.14
C GLU A 160 -13.11 -2.97 28.51
N CYS A 161 -12.97 -2.47 27.29
CA CYS A 161 -11.67 -2.30 26.65
C CYS A 161 -10.90 -1.17 27.35
N LEU A 162 -9.71 -1.48 27.84
CA LEU A 162 -8.83 -0.58 28.60
C LEU A 162 -7.75 0.07 27.73
N GLY A 163 -7.72 -0.25 26.44
CA GLY A 163 -6.62 0.08 25.51
C GLY A 163 -5.92 -1.17 25.03
N GLY A 164 -4.63 -1.06 24.69
CA GLY A 164 -3.85 -2.21 24.26
C GLY A 164 -2.35 -2.08 24.38
N TYR A 165 -1.69 -3.13 23.91
CA TYR A 165 -0.24 -3.28 23.85
C TYR A 165 0.15 -3.56 22.40
N MET A 166 0.89 -2.65 21.78
CA MET A 166 1.44 -2.83 20.45
C MET A 166 2.86 -3.37 20.56
N LEU A 167 3.06 -4.61 20.12
CA LEU A 167 4.36 -5.28 20.07
C LEU A 167 4.84 -5.28 18.62
N VAL A 168 6.03 -4.76 18.38
CA VAL A 168 6.65 -4.71 17.05
C VAL A 168 7.95 -5.46 17.08
N ARG A 169 8.10 -6.45 16.21
CA ARG A 169 9.28 -7.31 16.20
C ARG A 169 10.52 -6.52 15.78
N GLN A 170 11.62 -6.76 16.48
CA GLN A 170 12.92 -6.12 16.23
C GLN A 170 13.96 -7.13 15.71
N ASP A 171 13.83 -8.41 16.06
CA ASP A 171 14.78 -9.47 15.68
C ASP A 171 14.11 -10.53 14.79
N PHE A 172 14.51 -10.55 13.52
CA PHE A 172 14.07 -11.49 12.50
C PHE A 172 15.06 -12.65 12.28
N SER A 173 16.08 -12.81 13.14
CA SER A 173 17.10 -13.85 12.99
C SER A 173 16.60 -15.26 13.29
N SER A 174 15.45 -15.40 13.96
CA SER A 174 14.80 -16.68 14.21
C SER A 174 13.70 -16.95 13.17
N GLU A 175 13.84 -18.06 12.45
CA GLU A 175 12.85 -18.55 11.46
C GLU A 175 11.58 -19.13 12.12
N MET A 176 11.42 -19.06 13.45
CA MET A 176 10.37 -19.78 14.18
C MET A 176 9.11 -18.95 14.50
N VAL A 177 9.11 -17.65 14.21
CA VAL A 177 7.96 -16.76 14.41
C VAL A 177 7.90 -15.89 13.17
N ASP A 178 6.82 -15.92 12.40
CA ASP A 178 6.67 -15.07 11.19
C ASP A 178 5.86 -13.79 11.48
N VAL A 179 5.48 -13.59 12.75
CA VAL A 179 4.67 -12.45 13.18
C VAL A 179 5.52 -11.18 13.23
N HIS A 180 5.14 -10.17 12.45
CA HIS A 180 5.81 -8.87 12.33
C HIS A 180 5.43 -7.95 13.49
N ASN A 181 4.15 -7.95 13.84
CA ASN A 181 3.61 -7.17 14.93
C ASN A 181 2.43 -7.88 15.59
N MET A 182 2.08 -7.45 16.79
CA MET A 182 0.98 -8.02 17.55
C MET A 182 0.33 -6.95 18.41
N LEU A 183 -1.00 -6.86 18.33
CA LEU A 183 -1.81 -6.05 19.23
C LEU A 183 -2.48 -6.96 20.25
N TYR A 184 -2.25 -6.72 21.54
CA TYR A 184 -3.13 -7.24 22.58
C TYR A 184 -4.11 -6.14 23.02
N ALA A 185 -5.40 -6.32 22.74
CA ALA A 185 -6.46 -5.51 23.33
C ALA A 185 -6.71 -5.97 24.77
N ALA A 186 -6.64 -5.03 25.72
CA ALA A 186 -6.75 -5.27 27.15
C ALA A 186 -8.19 -5.09 27.61
N TYR A 187 -8.74 -6.03 28.37
CA TYR A 187 -10.10 -5.95 28.90
C TYR A 187 -10.14 -6.09 30.40
N LYS A 188 -11.02 -5.31 31.05
CA LYS A 188 -11.59 -5.63 32.36
C LYS A 188 -12.89 -6.37 32.14
N VAL A 189 -12.97 -7.60 32.64
CA VAL A 189 -14.05 -8.53 32.36
C VAL A 189 -14.86 -8.80 33.62
N GLU A 190 -16.17 -8.72 33.48
CA GLU A 190 -17.15 -9.05 34.52
C GLU A 190 -17.83 -10.36 34.18
N ALA A 191 -17.58 -11.40 34.97
CA ALA A 191 -18.19 -12.72 34.80
C ALA A 191 -19.14 -13.06 35.95
N LYS A 192 -20.24 -13.75 35.63
CA LYS A 192 -21.16 -14.31 36.60
C LYS A 192 -20.82 -15.77 36.88
N LEU A 193 -20.73 -16.11 38.16
CA LEU A 193 -20.49 -17.48 38.62
C LEU A 193 -21.80 -18.22 38.90
N PRO A 194 -21.79 -19.57 38.92
CA PRO A 194 -23.04 -20.35 39.09
C PRO A 194 -23.76 -20.17 40.42
N ASP A 195 -23.06 -19.75 41.48
CA ASP A 195 -23.68 -19.39 42.77
C ASP A 195 -24.18 -17.94 42.83
N SER A 196 -24.23 -17.25 41.68
CA SER A 196 -24.63 -15.86 41.50
C SER A 196 -23.67 -14.80 42.07
N SER A 197 -22.50 -15.20 42.56
CA SER A 197 -21.40 -14.26 42.77
C SER A 197 -20.81 -13.77 41.44
N SER A 198 -20.03 -12.70 41.49
CA SER A 198 -19.33 -12.13 40.33
C SER A 198 -17.81 -12.28 40.47
N LEU A 199 -17.14 -12.39 39.33
CA LEU A 199 -15.69 -12.34 39.20
C LEU A 199 -15.34 -11.17 38.28
N THR A 200 -14.58 -10.21 38.80
CA THR A 200 -13.90 -9.20 37.98
C THR A 200 -12.48 -9.70 37.73
N TYR A 201 -12.04 -9.70 36.47
CA TYR A 201 -10.70 -10.12 36.09
C TYR A 201 -10.23 -9.41 34.83
N TYR A 202 -8.99 -9.66 34.39
CA TYR A 202 -8.41 -9.03 33.20
C TYR A 202 -8.09 -10.07 32.15
N ALA A 203 -8.23 -9.70 30.88
CA ALA A 203 -7.91 -10.57 29.77
C ALA A 203 -7.33 -9.78 28.59
N GLY A 204 -6.29 -10.35 27.97
CA GLY A 204 -5.67 -9.80 26.77
C GLY A 204 -6.11 -10.62 25.57
N VAL A 205 -6.62 -9.96 24.54
CA VAL A 205 -6.98 -10.61 23.27
C VAL A 205 -6.06 -10.13 22.17
N GLY A 206 -5.35 -11.06 21.55
CA GLY A 206 -4.30 -10.84 20.57
C GLY A 206 -4.79 -10.84 19.12
N PHE A 207 -4.16 -9.98 18.32
CA PHE A 207 -4.28 -9.88 16.87
C PHE A 207 -2.87 -9.76 16.29
N GLY A 208 -2.51 -10.61 15.33
CA GLY A 208 -1.19 -10.65 14.71
C GLY A 208 -1.18 -10.06 13.30
N ASP A 209 -0.05 -9.50 12.89
CA ASP A 209 0.20 -8.98 11.54
C ASP A 209 -0.85 -7.96 11.07
N LEU A 210 -0.90 -6.85 11.80
CA LEU A 210 -1.70 -5.67 11.50
C LEU A 210 -1.02 -4.86 10.38
N VAL A 211 -1.70 -4.74 9.26
CA VAL A 211 -1.30 -3.95 8.09
C VAL A 211 -2.05 -2.63 8.09
N LEU A 212 -1.31 -1.52 7.95
CA LEU A 212 -1.82 -0.18 7.68
C LEU A 212 -1.81 0.04 6.16
N HIS A 213 -2.99 0.20 5.57
CA HIS A 213 -3.11 0.48 4.14
C HIS A 213 -2.83 1.94 3.81
N GLY A 214 -2.52 2.20 2.54
CA GLY A 214 -2.29 3.56 2.03
C GLY A 214 -3.46 4.54 2.21
N ASP A 215 -4.68 4.05 2.44
CA ASP A 215 -5.86 4.86 2.76
C ASP A 215 -6.06 5.14 4.26
N GLY A 216 -5.17 4.59 5.10
CA GLY A 216 -5.18 4.72 6.55
C GLY A 216 -6.02 3.68 7.29
N SER A 217 -6.65 2.73 6.61
CA SER A 217 -7.36 1.61 7.26
C SER A 217 -6.39 0.55 7.76
N VAL A 218 -6.79 -0.16 8.83
CA VAL A 218 -6.01 -1.26 9.41
C VAL A 218 -6.70 -2.61 9.21
N GLU A 219 -5.96 -3.58 8.67
CA GLU A 219 -6.38 -4.98 8.50
C GLU A 219 -5.52 -5.92 9.37
N VAL A 220 -6.15 -6.92 9.99
CA VAL A 220 -5.44 -8.03 10.65
C VAL A 220 -5.27 -9.17 9.64
N THR A 221 -4.04 -9.52 9.30
CA THR A 221 -3.73 -10.57 8.31
C THR A 221 -3.20 -11.86 8.92
N GLY A 222 -2.84 -11.85 10.20
CA GLY A 222 -2.33 -12.99 10.95
C GLY A 222 -3.35 -13.62 11.89
N ASP A 223 -2.86 -14.14 13.02
CA ASP A 223 -3.70 -14.77 14.04
C ASP A 223 -4.71 -13.78 14.63
N TYR A 224 -5.94 -14.25 14.85
CA TYR A 224 -7.08 -13.38 15.17
C TYR A 224 -7.81 -13.82 16.44
N GLY A 225 -7.93 -12.92 17.42
CA GLY A 225 -8.76 -13.12 18.60
C GLY A 225 -8.25 -14.18 19.59
N PHE A 226 -6.93 -14.41 19.66
CA PHE A 226 -6.36 -15.40 20.57
C PHE A 226 -6.15 -14.85 21.97
N MET A 227 -6.26 -15.70 22.99
CA MET A 227 -6.13 -15.27 24.38
C MET A 227 -4.66 -15.19 24.81
N ALA A 228 -4.28 -14.12 25.50
CA ALA A 228 -3.06 -14.11 26.32
C ALA A 228 -3.12 -15.26 27.33
N TYR A 229 -1.96 -15.87 27.61
CA TYR A 229 -1.89 -17.08 28.41
C TYR A 229 -2.05 -16.76 29.90
N GLY A 230 -3.29 -16.84 30.37
CA GLY A 230 -3.65 -16.61 31.76
C GLY A 230 -4.64 -17.66 32.25
N ASN A 231 -4.64 -17.92 33.54
CA ASN A 231 -5.56 -18.87 34.15
C ASN A 231 -5.96 -18.46 35.57
N ILE A 232 -7.27 -18.41 35.82
CA ILE A 232 -7.84 -18.12 37.13
C ILE A 232 -8.71 -19.30 37.54
N ASP A 233 -8.42 -19.87 38.71
CA ASP A 233 -9.24 -20.87 39.36
C ASP A 233 -10.07 -20.23 40.49
N VAL A 234 -11.38 -20.18 40.31
CA VAL A 234 -12.31 -19.62 41.30
C VAL A 234 -13.24 -20.71 41.84
N LYS A 235 -13.48 -20.70 43.16
CA LYS A 235 -14.41 -21.64 43.81
C LYS A 235 -15.77 -20.99 44.00
N ALA A 236 -16.80 -21.58 43.40
CA ALA A 236 -18.19 -21.12 43.50
C ALA A 236 -19.12 -22.31 43.76
N GLY A 237 -20.07 -22.18 44.68
CA GLY A 237 -21.04 -23.25 44.98
C GLY A 237 -20.44 -24.60 45.46
N GLY A 238 -19.15 -24.67 45.76
CA GLY A 238 -18.44 -25.89 46.17
C GLY A 238 -17.52 -26.49 45.09
N ASP A 239 -17.67 -26.07 43.83
CA ASP A 239 -16.91 -26.52 42.68
C ASP A 239 -15.90 -25.46 42.21
N TYR A 240 -14.89 -25.88 41.44
CA TYR A 240 -13.91 -24.98 40.82
C TYR A 240 -14.30 -24.68 39.38
N TYR A 241 -14.19 -23.40 39.02
CA TYR A 241 -14.39 -22.88 37.67
C TYR A 241 -13.11 -22.20 37.21
N ASN A 242 -12.83 -22.37 35.92
CA ASN A 242 -11.60 -21.91 35.30
C ASN A 242 -11.93 -20.81 34.30
N PHE A 243 -11.21 -19.69 34.37
CA PHE A 243 -11.30 -18.59 33.41
C PHE A 243 -9.93 -18.32 32.81
N THR A 244 -9.90 -17.94 31.54
CA THR A 244 -8.69 -17.54 30.84
C THR A 244 -8.45 -16.05 31.06
N GLY A 245 -7.50 -15.71 31.92
CA GLY A 245 -7.20 -14.32 32.27
C GLY A 245 -6.31 -14.18 33.51
N PHE A 246 -6.33 -12.99 34.10
CA PHE A 246 -5.45 -12.56 35.17
C PHE A 246 -6.21 -11.83 36.28
N GLU A 247 -5.79 -11.99 37.53
CA GLU A 247 -6.42 -11.32 38.67
C GLU A 247 -6.18 -9.81 38.65
N THR A 248 -5.04 -9.37 38.09
CA THR A 248 -4.65 -7.95 38.01
C THR A 248 -4.20 -7.56 36.61
N LEU A 249 -4.34 -6.27 36.28
CA LEU A 249 -3.79 -5.69 35.06
C LEU A 249 -2.25 -5.81 35.01
N GLU A 250 -1.57 -5.79 36.16
CA GLU A 250 -0.12 -5.92 36.26
C GLU A 250 0.36 -7.34 35.86
N ASP A 251 -0.35 -8.38 36.30
CA ASP A 251 -0.05 -9.76 35.91
C ASP A 251 -0.24 -9.96 34.40
N MET A 252 -1.31 -9.37 33.83
CA MET A 252 -1.54 -9.39 32.39
C MET A 252 -0.45 -8.63 31.62
N ASN A 253 -0.02 -7.46 32.10
CA ASN A 253 1.08 -6.71 31.49
C ASN A 253 2.34 -7.58 31.42
N THR A 254 2.66 -8.29 32.49
CA THR A 254 3.83 -9.18 32.54
C THR A 254 3.75 -10.25 31.45
N GLU A 255 2.61 -10.91 31.30
CA GLU A 255 2.44 -11.95 30.28
C GLU A 255 2.47 -11.37 28.85
N CYS A 256 1.72 -10.29 28.59
CA CYS A 256 1.60 -9.70 27.26
C CYS A 256 2.86 -8.96 26.80
N ILE A 257 3.72 -8.51 27.73
CA ILE A 257 4.87 -7.62 27.44
C ILE A 257 6.20 -8.28 27.80
N ASP A 258 6.36 -8.72 29.05
CA ASP A 258 7.69 -9.08 29.58
C ASP A 258 8.26 -10.34 28.94
N GLY A 259 7.40 -11.27 28.52
CA GLY A 259 7.79 -12.46 27.74
C GLY A 259 8.47 -12.16 26.41
N TYR A 260 8.32 -10.93 25.90
CA TYR A 260 8.80 -10.49 24.58
C TYR A 260 10.01 -9.55 24.65
N GLN A 261 10.55 -9.29 25.85
CA GLN A 261 11.70 -8.40 26.04
C GLN A 261 12.90 -8.81 25.18
N GLY A 262 13.45 -7.85 24.44
CA GLY A 262 14.61 -8.04 23.55
C GLY A 262 14.28 -8.57 22.16
N MET A 263 13.08 -9.13 21.95
CA MET A 263 12.60 -9.56 20.62
C MET A 263 11.64 -8.55 20.00
N TYR A 264 10.88 -7.83 20.84
CA TYR A 264 9.90 -6.83 20.42
C TYR A 264 10.14 -5.49 21.12
N SER A 265 9.86 -4.39 20.42
CA SER A 265 9.56 -3.09 21.05
C SER A 265 8.09 -3.06 21.44
N VAL A 266 7.77 -2.40 22.55
CA VAL A 266 6.41 -2.37 23.08
C VAL A 266 5.95 -0.94 23.35
N GLU A 267 4.77 -0.62 22.86
CA GLU A 267 3.98 0.55 23.25
C GLU A 267 2.72 0.09 23.98
N SER A 268 2.29 0.81 25.01
CA SER A 268 1.04 0.52 25.71
C SER A 268 0.32 1.79 26.12
N ASN A 269 -1.01 1.77 25.99
CA ASN A 269 -1.91 2.75 26.59
C ASN A 269 -2.94 2.10 27.53
N ALA A 270 -2.79 0.80 27.81
CA ALA A 270 -3.71 0.03 28.63
C ALA A 270 -3.72 0.54 30.08
N THR A 271 -4.84 1.11 30.52
CA THR A 271 -4.97 1.69 31.86
C THR A 271 -6.37 1.52 32.41
N GLU A 272 -6.49 1.42 33.73
CA GLU A 272 -7.79 1.63 34.37
C GLU A 272 -8.09 3.12 34.48
N ALA A 273 -9.34 3.51 34.23
CA ALA A 273 -9.79 4.86 34.55
C ALA A 273 -9.57 5.13 36.06
N ALA A 274 -8.99 6.28 36.39
CA ALA A 274 -8.82 6.68 37.79
C ALA A 274 -10.20 6.78 38.47
N ALA A 275 -10.41 5.97 39.51
CA ALA A 275 -11.63 5.92 40.32
C ALA A 275 -11.92 7.22 41.08
#